data_AF-A0A8C5J0I3-F1
#
_entry.id   AF-A0A8C5J0I3-F1
#
_cell.length_a   1.000
_cell.length_b   1.000
_cell.length_c   1.000
_cell.angle_alpha   90.00
_cell.angle_beta   90.00
_cell.angle_gamma   90.00
#
_symmetry.space_group_name_H-M   'P 1'
#
loop_
_entity.id
_entity.type
_entity.pdbx_description
1 polymer ?
#
loop_
_entity_poly.entity_id
_entity_poly.type
_entity_poly.pdbx_seq_one_letter_code
_entity_poly.pdbx_strand_id
1 'polypeptide(L)'
;MEGWEGNWFPRTPKIRHPPTPKPLLDAVPVCPQPFCDGSHKKEAPGLSSLLFTPTQTGPALLCGCKRTRSPPYCDGSHREDAVQAAPVPARS
;
A
#
# COMPACT_ATOMS: atom_id res chain seq x y z
N MET A 1 44.99 37.64 21.30
CA MET A 1 45.21 36.26 21.77
C MET A 1 43.86 35.56 21.71
N GLU A 2 43.36 35.27 20.52
CA GLU A 2 43.77 34.19 19.59
C GLU A 2 43.12 32.85 19.94
N GLY A 3 42.37 32.32 18.98
CA GLY A 3 42.20 30.89 18.76
C GLY A 3 41.16 30.18 19.62
N TRP A 4 39.98 29.90 19.05
CA TRP A 4 39.76 28.53 18.54
C TRP A 4 38.50 28.49 17.68
N GLU A 5 38.72 28.03 16.45
CA GLU A 5 37.70 27.71 15.47
C GLU A 5 36.99 26.41 15.86
N GLY A 6 35.70 26.33 15.55
CA GLY A 6 34.87 25.16 15.84
C GLY A 6 33.59 25.11 15.02
N ASN A 7 33.73 25.22 13.70
CA ASN A 7 32.68 24.99 12.73
C ASN A 7 32.28 23.50 12.69
N TRP A 8 31.23 23.11 13.42
CA TRP A 8 30.65 21.75 13.42
C TRP A 8 29.29 21.70 12.69
N PHE A 9 29.23 22.04 11.40
CA PHE A 9 28.02 21.78 10.59
C PHE A 9 27.79 20.25 10.40
N PRO A 10 26.56 19.74 10.10
CA PRO A 10 25.42 20.48 9.56
C PRO A 10 24.03 20.21 10.18
N ARG A 11 23.12 21.08 9.76
CA ARG A 11 21.65 21.00 9.83
C ARG A 11 21.14 19.59 9.52
N THR A 12 20.32 19.04 10.41
CA THR A 12 19.28 18.10 10.00
C THR A 12 17.93 18.81 10.13
N PRO A 13 17.09 18.86 9.09
CA PRO A 13 15.68 19.08 9.35
C PRO A 13 15.24 17.89 10.19
N LYS A 14 14.52 18.12 11.29
CA LYS A 14 13.80 17.02 11.93
C LYS A 14 12.87 16.46 10.87
N ILE A 15 13.28 15.34 10.25
CA ILE A 15 12.39 14.49 9.49
C ILE A 15 11.38 14.05 10.54
N ARG A 16 10.26 14.77 10.59
CA ARG A 16 9.03 14.22 11.13
C ARG A 16 8.86 12.95 10.31
N HIS A 17 9.15 11.81 10.95
CA HIS A 17 8.87 10.53 10.35
C HIS A 17 7.44 10.65 9.81
N PRO A 18 7.20 10.38 8.51
CA PRO A 18 5.83 10.30 8.02
C PRO A 18 5.09 9.36 8.96
N PRO A 19 3.83 9.65 9.32
CA PRO A 19 3.06 8.74 10.16
C PRO A 19 3.22 7.36 9.55
N THR A 20 3.80 6.43 10.30
CA THR A 20 3.89 5.05 9.83
C THR A 20 2.49 4.70 9.34
N PRO A 21 2.33 4.20 8.10
CA PRO A 21 1.02 3.74 7.68
C PRO A 21 0.62 2.72 8.75
N LYS A 22 -0.51 2.98 9.40
CA LYS A 22 -1.12 2.08 10.39
C LYS A 22 -0.87 0.64 9.97
N PRO A 23 -0.49 -0.27 10.90
CA PRO A 23 -0.15 -1.65 10.56
C PRO A 23 -1.22 -2.18 9.61
N LEU A 24 -0.77 -2.36 8.39
CA LEU A 24 -1.65 -2.38 7.24
C LEU A 24 -2.25 -3.78 7.21
N LEU A 25 -3.51 -3.85 7.63
CA LEU A 25 -4.44 -4.97 7.45
C LEU A 25 -4.49 -5.48 5.98
N ASP A 26 -3.82 -4.80 5.06
CA ASP A 26 -3.70 -5.11 3.63
C ASP A 26 -2.62 -6.18 3.30
N ALA A 27 -1.92 -6.73 4.30
CA ALA A 27 -0.88 -7.75 4.08
C ALA A 27 -1.38 -9.21 4.08
N VAL A 28 -2.71 -9.44 4.10
CA VAL A 28 -3.25 -10.81 4.05
C VAL A 28 -3.49 -11.20 2.59
N PRO A 29 -2.72 -12.16 2.01
CA PRO A 29 -3.02 -12.77 0.72
C PRO A 29 -4.19 -13.72 0.86
N VAL A 30 -5.35 -13.18 1.20
CA VAL A 30 -6.44 -14.02 1.63
C VAL A 30 -7.28 -14.50 0.48
N CYS A 31 -7.33 -13.74 -0.63
CA CYS A 31 -8.23 -14.03 -1.75
C CYS A 31 -7.47 -14.08 -3.08
N PRO A 32 -7.90 -14.93 -4.03
CA PRO A 32 -7.40 -14.96 -5.39
C PRO A 32 -7.72 -13.63 -6.09
N GLN A 33 -6.72 -12.76 -6.15
CA GLN A 33 -6.86 -11.44 -6.75
C GLN A 33 -7.16 -11.52 -8.25
N PRO A 34 -8.06 -10.68 -8.79
CA PRO A 34 -8.66 -9.49 -8.16
C PRO A 34 -10.04 -9.74 -7.49
N PHE A 35 -10.58 -10.95 -7.57
CA PHE A 35 -11.92 -11.27 -7.08
C PHE A 35 -11.89 -11.86 -5.65
N CYS A 36 -13.06 -11.88 -5.01
CA CYS A 36 -13.19 -12.46 -3.68
C CYS A 36 -13.62 -13.93 -3.79
N ASP A 37 -12.93 -14.85 -3.10
CA ASP A 37 -13.36 -16.24 -2.91
C ASP A 37 -14.01 -16.50 -1.54
N GLY A 38 -14.00 -15.48 -0.65
CA GLY A 38 -14.63 -15.54 0.67
C GLY A 38 -13.66 -15.86 1.81
N SER A 39 -12.39 -16.14 1.53
CA SER A 39 -11.37 -16.45 2.54
C SER A 39 -11.12 -15.31 3.54
N HIS A 40 -11.42 -14.06 3.17
CA HIS A 40 -11.38 -12.90 4.09
C HIS A 40 -12.20 -13.11 5.37
N LYS A 41 -13.26 -13.93 5.33
CA LYS A 41 -14.08 -14.22 6.50
C LYS A 41 -13.31 -14.96 7.59
N LYS A 42 -12.30 -15.75 7.21
CA LYS A 42 -11.53 -16.60 8.12
C LYS A 42 -10.18 -15.98 8.47
N GLU A 43 -9.43 -15.52 7.47
CA GLU A 43 -8.04 -15.09 7.70
C GLU A 43 -7.84 -13.58 7.79
N ALA A 44 -8.88 -12.79 7.48
CA ALA A 44 -8.87 -11.34 7.71
C ALA A 44 -10.21 -10.80 8.27
N PRO A 45 -10.61 -11.22 9.49
CA PRO A 45 -11.83 -10.73 10.13
C PRO A 45 -11.85 -9.21 10.20
N GLY A 46 -12.96 -8.60 9.75
CA GLY A 46 -13.10 -7.14 9.68
C GLY A 46 -12.81 -6.53 8.31
N LEU A 47 -12.22 -7.29 7.37
CA LEU A 47 -12.21 -6.93 5.95
C LEU A 47 -13.50 -7.42 5.27
N SER A 48 -14.04 -6.61 4.36
CA SER A 48 -15.22 -6.94 3.57
C SER A 48 -14.91 -6.77 2.08
N SER A 49 -15.47 -7.64 1.24
CA SER A 49 -15.33 -7.52 -0.21
C SER A 49 -16.13 -6.34 -0.76
N LEU A 50 -15.58 -5.66 -1.77
CA LEU A 50 -16.29 -4.64 -2.52
C LEU A 50 -17.18 -5.28 -3.59
N LEU A 51 -18.50 -5.16 -3.44
CA LEU A 51 -19.45 -5.52 -4.50
C LEU A 51 -19.57 -4.35 -5.48
N PHE A 52 -19.43 -4.62 -6.78
CA PHE A 52 -19.64 -3.62 -7.81
C PHE A 52 -20.25 -4.24 -9.07
N THR A 53 -20.94 -3.41 -9.84
CA THR A 53 -21.47 -3.77 -11.16
C THR A 53 -20.79 -2.88 -12.22
N PRO A 54 -20.10 -3.43 -13.23
CA PRO A 54 -19.51 -2.63 -14.28
C PRO A 54 -20.61 -1.94 -15.11
N THR A 55 -20.40 -0.66 -15.45
CA THR A 55 -21.34 0.13 -16.26
C THR A 55 -21.15 -0.06 -17.76
N GLN A 56 -20.01 -0.60 -18.17
CA GLN A 56 -19.64 -0.81 -19.57
C GLN A 56 -19.07 -2.21 -19.75
N THR A 57 -19.30 -2.78 -20.93
CA THR A 57 -18.75 -4.06 -21.36
C THR A 57 -17.37 -3.85 -21.97
N GLY A 58 -16.39 -4.64 -21.56
CA GLY A 58 -15.06 -4.62 -22.14
C GLY A 58 -13.97 -5.03 -21.15
N PRO A 59 -12.70 -5.01 -21.60
CA PRO A 59 -11.57 -5.22 -20.72
C PRO A 59 -11.45 -4.09 -19.70
N ALA A 60 -11.17 -4.44 -18.45
CA ALA A 60 -10.95 -3.50 -17.37
C ALA A 60 -9.73 -3.91 -16.54
N LEU A 61 -8.96 -2.93 -16.09
CA LEU A 61 -7.85 -3.15 -15.17
C LEU A 61 -8.37 -3.00 -13.74
N LEU A 62 -8.37 -4.10 -12.98
CA LEU A 62 -8.78 -4.12 -11.59
C LEU A 62 -7.57 -4.02 -10.65
N CYS A 63 -7.78 -3.43 -9.47
CA CYS A 63 -6.72 -3.25 -8.50
C CYS A 63 -6.32 -4.58 -7.83
N GLY A 64 -5.07 -5.00 -8.08
CA GLY A 64 -4.43 -6.13 -7.38
C GLY A 64 -3.66 -5.74 -6.13
N CYS A 65 -3.09 -4.53 -6.06
CA CYS A 65 -2.23 -4.10 -4.95
C CYS A 65 -2.99 -3.61 -3.70
N LYS A 66 -4.31 -3.37 -3.81
CA LYS A 66 -5.17 -2.82 -2.73
C LYS A 66 -4.84 -1.42 -2.26
N ARG A 67 -4.07 -0.67 -3.05
CA ARG A 67 -3.70 0.73 -2.77
C ARG A 67 -4.33 1.74 -3.72
N THR A 68 -5.27 1.31 -4.58
CA THR A 68 -5.97 2.21 -5.51
C THR A 68 -6.76 3.27 -4.76
N ARG A 69 -6.77 4.48 -5.31
CA ARG A 69 -7.66 5.58 -4.88
C ARG A 69 -8.98 5.58 -5.65
N SER A 70 -9.13 4.72 -6.67
CA SER A 70 -10.33 4.59 -7.49
C SER A 70 -10.86 3.13 -7.54
N PRO A 71 -11.22 2.52 -6.40
CA PRO A 71 -11.72 1.16 -6.38
C PRO A 71 -13.00 1.00 -7.24
N PRO A 72 -13.17 -0.13 -7.96
CA PRO A 72 -12.32 -1.33 -7.97
C PRO A 72 -11.13 -1.27 -8.96
N TYR A 73 -10.96 -0.15 -9.67
CA TYR A 73 -10.08 -0.04 -10.81
C TYR A 73 -8.62 0.23 -10.43
N CYS A 74 -7.71 -0.10 -11.35
CA CYS A 74 -6.30 0.27 -11.25
C CYS A 74 -6.10 1.74 -11.62
N ASP A 75 -5.43 2.49 -10.75
CA ASP A 75 -5.06 3.91 -10.94
C ASP A 75 -3.54 4.12 -11.08
N GLY A 76 -2.77 3.03 -11.11
CA GLY A 76 -1.31 3.09 -11.15
C GLY A 76 -0.64 3.20 -9.77
N SER A 77 -1.39 3.28 -8.66
CA SER A 77 -0.81 3.32 -7.30
C SER A 77 0.09 2.12 -6.99
N HIS A 78 -0.03 1.02 -7.73
CA HIS A 78 0.91 -0.11 -7.62
C HIS A 78 2.36 0.26 -7.95
N ARG A 79 2.62 1.37 -8.64
CA ARG A 79 3.98 1.81 -9.02
C ARG A 79 4.68 2.63 -7.94
N GLU A 80 3.98 3.02 -6.88
CA GLU A 80 4.59 3.76 -5.77
C GLU A 80 5.64 2.88 -5.07
N ASP A 81 6.79 3.46 -4.70
CA ASP A 81 7.92 2.71 -4.12
C ASP A 81 7.51 1.94 -2.85
N ALA A 82 6.65 2.54 -2.02
CA ALA A 82 6.12 1.90 -0.81
C ALA A 82 5.32 0.62 -1.11
N VAL A 83 4.71 0.51 -2.29
CA VAL A 83 3.96 -0.67 -2.72
C VAL A 83 4.88 -1.70 -3.36
N GLN A 84 5.87 -1.26 -4.14
CA GLN A 84 6.86 -2.14 -4.78
C GLN A 84 7.83 -2.77 -3.78
N ALA A 85 8.16 -2.05 -2.71
CA ALA A 85 9.02 -2.57 -1.64
C ALA A 85 8.29 -3.54 -0.70
N ALA A 86 6.96 -3.67 -0.80
CA ALA A 86 6.20 -4.57 0.05
C ALA A 86 6.44 -6.04 -0.33
N PRO A 87 6.63 -6.95 0.65
CA PRO A 87 6.78 -8.36 0.35
C PRO A 87 5.48 -8.91 -0.23
N VAL A 88 5.55 -9.44 -1.46
CA VAL A 88 4.44 -10.20 -2.04
C VAL A 88 4.55 -11.63 -1.53
N PRO A 89 3.52 -12.16 -0.85
CA PRO A 89 3.53 -13.54 -0.40
C PRO A 89 3.62 -14.48 -1.61
N ALA A 90 4.33 -15.59 -1.42
CA ALA A 90 4.53 -16.58 -2.48
C ALA A 90 3.17 -17.02 -3.02
N ARG A 91 3.03 -16.97 -4.34
CA ARG A 91 1.85 -17.51 -5.04
C ARG A 91 1.85 -19.03 -4.81
N SER A 92 0.84 -19.53 -4.10
CA SER A 92 0.50 -20.97 -4.05
C SER A 92 -0.04 -21.44 -5.39
#